data_AF-A0A3M1H0Y9-F1
#
_entry.id   AF-A0A3M1H0Y9-F1
#
_cell.length_a   1.000
_cell.length_b   1.000
_cell.length_c   1.000
_cell.angle_alpha   90.00
_cell.angle_beta   90.00
_cell.angle_gamma   90.00
#
_symmetry.space_group_name_H-M   'P 1'
#
loop_
_entity.id
_entity.type
_entity.pdbx_description
1 polymer ?
#
loop_
_entity_poly.entity_id
_entity_poly.type
_entity_poly.pdbx_seq_one_letter_code
_entity_poly.pdbx_strand_id
1 'polypeptide(L)'
;FKEAFSYFQKGYQVLSKVKEESDFYFLLRKAFLESLMELDKEVNQSQGFEEYRHNLEVLVSQWIPVDPEEYLPGHFHWEEDKTFDIQKVEQVLTNLSSSHEALEDEKTEEIRMHSLEEANLEEALKHVQNKHITMAMKALSPKDIQQALEEELAKEIEKEDQERASSPAEEKENLEIKDQQEKEKEEEVSKEEKVLELLKKAEEKLQKGYYKKVSTLCEEILTIEPNHDRAKKILQLAGELKIIMERLLRRAFLYEEENRLQEALQEWYKVLEMTPGHPKVLENIEKLKTRIHEQISNQWAETQQYFQKGKIRLALAKAQEILKLEPQHKECNQLVEQIKSNLKKGEQLLVQAQKALQEGDLNKAQKIAKEVLQLDPNKAEAKRILQEIQGGGFSDIEQKKKKIANALMEYTFPLVDLELKKEALQLAIVALSLDPGRSDALDMLKQLKSEVPELEKLVLQETRTRAILTEKEDTNVEETLDKESITEVVDIEKGEAAFTRILEKRKATRAFIKGKEKLSLPLPPQQRSLASFKTMESKSRTPKNRKKLLSFLEEIQDDSES
;
A
#
# COMPACT_ATOMS: atom_id res chain seq x y z
N PHE A 1 19.53 14.96 22.79
CA PHE A 1 18.11 14.77 22.41
C PHE A 1 17.57 15.87 21.49
N LYS A 2 17.52 17.17 21.89
CA LYS A 2 17.04 18.25 21.01
C LYS A 2 17.77 18.34 19.65
N GLU A 3 19.07 18.09 19.65
CA GLU A 3 19.86 18.05 18.40
C GLU A 3 19.54 16.82 17.54
N ALA A 4 19.48 15.62 18.14
CA ALA A 4 19.05 14.41 17.44
C ALA A 4 17.63 14.53 16.84
N PHE A 5 16.70 15.14 17.60
CA PHE A 5 15.35 15.43 17.13
C PHE A 5 15.34 16.45 15.98
N SER A 6 16.21 17.48 16.03
CA SER A 6 16.39 18.46 14.96
C SER A 6 16.93 17.83 13.67
N TYR A 7 17.90 16.92 13.77
CA TYR A 7 18.43 16.16 12.62
C TYR A 7 17.35 15.25 12.00
N PHE A 8 16.55 14.58 12.84
CA PHE A 8 15.44 13.75 12.37
C PHE A 8 14.35 14.57 11.67
N GLN A 9 13.96 15.72 12.24
CA GLN A 9 12.96 16.60 11.65
C GLN A 9 13.40 17.12 10.27
N LYS A 10 14.71 17.39 10.10
CA LYS A 10 15.30 17.74 8.81
C LYS A 10 15.29 16.55 7.84
N GLY A 11 15.65 15.36 8.28
CA GLY A 11 15.59 14.13 7.46
C GLY A 11 14.17 13.82 6.98
N TYR A 12 13.18 13.94 7.87
CA TYR A 12 11.77 13.74 7.53
C TYR A 12 11.26 14.78 6.51
N GLN A 13 11.63 16.06 6.65
CA GLN A 13 11.27 17.12 5.69
C GLN A 13 11.86 16.88 4.30
N VAL A 14 13.01 16.21 4.20
CA VAL A 14 13.62 15.81 2.93
C VAL A 14 12.89 14.59 2.37
N LEU A 15 12.63 13.56 3.19
CA LEU A 15 12.01 12.30 2.77
C LEU A 15 10.52 12.40 2.43
N SER A 16 9.76 13.26 3.12
CA SER A 16 8.34 13.54 2.82
C SER A 16 8.09 14.23 1.47
N LYS A 17 9.14 14.65 0.77
CA LYS A 17 9.07 15.17 -0.60
C LYS A 17 9.29 14.07 -1.65
N VAL A 18 9.69 12.88 -1.24
CA VAL A 18 9.88 11.72 -2.13
C VAL A 18 8.58 10.91 -2.11
N LYS A 19 7.98 10.70 -3.30
CA LYS A 19 6.58 10.24 -3.46
C LYS A 19 6.37 8.73 -3.35
N GLU A 20 7.41 7.94 -3.10
CA GLU A 20 7.30 6.47 -3.10
C GLU A 20 7.73 5.88 -1.75
N GLU A 21 6.89 4.99 -1.23
CA GLU A 21 7.15 4.18 -0.04
C GLU A 21 8.23 3.13 -0.36
N SER A 22 9.49 3.49 -0.17
CA SER A 22 10.62 2.56 -0.30
C SER A 22 10.87 1.79 1.00
N ASP A 23 11.42 0.58 0.89
CA ASP A 23 11.86 -0.27 2.03
C ASP A 23 12.80 0.48 3.00
N PHE A 24 13.45 1.54 2.53
CA PHE A 24 14.24 2.47 3.33
C PHE A 24 13.40 3.19 4.40
N TYR A 25 12.15 3.58 4.10
CA TYR A 25 11.25 4.20 5.07
C TYR A 25 10.92 3.25 6.23
N PHE A 26 10.76 1.95 5.94
CA PHE A 26 10.55 0.91 6.95
C PHE A 26 11.80 0.71 7.83
N LEU A 27 12.99 0.66 7.22
CA LEU A 27 14.26 0.51 7.94
C LEU A 27 14.57 1.72 8.83
N LEU A 28 14.34 2.95 8.35
CA LEU A 28 14.55 4.17 9.14
C LEU A 28 13.59 4.24 10.33
N ARG A 29 12.34 3.83 10.12
CA ARG A 29 11.31 3.74 11.17
C ARG A 29 11.66 2.67 12.21
N LYS A 30 12.18 1.52 11.79
CA LYS A 30 12.65 0.45 12.67
C LYS A 30 13.84 0.89 13.51
N ALA A 31 14.86 1.49 12.90
CA ALA A 31 16.05 1.98 13.61
C ALA A 31 15.70 3.08 14.64
N PHE A 32 14.72 3.93 14.34
CA PHE A 32 14.21 4.94 15.27
C PHE A 32 13.49 4.31 16.47
N LEU A 33 12.63 3.30 16.23
CA LEU A 33 11.95 2.57 17.31
C LEU A 33 12.94 1.81 18.20
N GLU A 34 13.96 1.19 17.61
CA GLU A 34 15.04 0.52 18.35
C GLU A 34 15.83 1.53 19.21
N SER A 35 16.17 2.70 18.64
CA SER A 35 16.86 3.77 19.37
C SER A 35 16.02 4.37 20.51
N LEU A 36 14.70 4.50 20.32
CA LEU A 36 13.78 4.95 21.38
C LEU A 36 13.64 3.92 22.50
N MET A 37 13.57 2.63 22.15
CA MET A 37 13.53 1.54 23.13
C MET A 37 14.83 1.42 23.92
N GLU A 38 15.97 1.72 23.30
CA GLU A 38 17.27 1.73 23.97
C GLU A 38 17.40 2.93 24.91
N LEU A 39 16.88 4.10 24.51
CA LEU A 39 16.75 5.27 25.40
C LEU A 39 15.81 5.02 26.58
N ASP A 40 14.69 4.31 26.36
CA ASP A 40 13.73 3.94 27.42
C ASP A 40 14.39 3.07 28.50
N LYS A 41 15.35 2.20 28.11
CA LYS A 41 16.13 1.39 29.05
C LYS A 41 17.12 2.22 29.89
N GLU A 42 17.77 3.22 29.31
CA GLU A 42 18.69 4.10 30.05
C GLU A 42 17.96 5.12 30.95
N VAL A 43 16.79 5.60 30.54
CA VAL A 43 16.04 6.67 31.23
C VAL A 43 15.15 6.13 32.37
N ASN A 44 14.82 4.83 32.38
CA ASN A 44 14.09 4.12 33.44
C ASN A 44 14.73 4.21 34.85
N GLN A 45 15.91 4.83 34.98
CA GLN A 45 16.58 5.08 36.26
C GLN A 45 16.33 6.48 36.85
N SER A 46 15.51 7.34 36.21
CA SER A 46 15.33 8.75 36.64
C SER A 46 13.90 9.13 37.05
N GLN A 47 13.78 9.93 38.12
CA GLN A 47 12.49 10.43 38.62
C GLN A 47 11.94 11.56 37.73
N GLY A 48 11.08 11.18 36.79
CA GLY A 48 10.29 12.06 35.92
C GLY A 48 9.48 11.30 34.86
N PHE A 49 9.37 9.97 35.02
CA PHE A 49 9.14 8.99 33.97
C PHE A 49 7.69 8.92 33.46
N GLU A 50 6.70 9.12 34.32
CA GLU A 50 5.27 8.98 33.97
C GLU A 50 4.81 10.02 32.95
N GLU A 51 5.26 11.27 33.09
CA GLU A 51 4.90 12.35 32.16
C GLU A 51 5.64 12.19 30.81
N TYR A 52 6.84 11.63 30.83
CA TYR A 52 7.63 11.33 29.63
C TYR A 52 7.05 10.15 28.83
N ARG A 53 6.73 9.05 29.50
CA ARG A 53 6.09 7.87 28.91
C ARG A 53 4.74 8.22 28.30
N HIS A 54 3.92 9.00 29.01
CA HIS A 54 2.62 9.46 28.52
C HIS A 54 2.76 10.30 27.23
N ASN A 55 3.73 11.22 27.18
CA ASN A 55 3.97 12.03 25.97
C ASN A 55 4.47 11.19 24.79
N LEU A 56 5.30 10.18 25.03
CA LEU A 56 5.76 9.23 24.00
C LEU A 56 4.63 8.34 23.47
N GLU A 57 3.78 7.80 24.35
CA GLU A 57 2.62 6.99 23.96
C GLU A 57 1.60 7.82 23.16
N VAL A 58 1.35 9.08 23.57
CA VAL A 58 0.50 10.02 22.82
C VAL A 58 1.08 10.33 21.44
N LEU A 59 2.39 10.57 21.33
CA LEU A 59 3.06 10.84 20.05
C LEU A 59 3.06 9.62 19.12
N VAL A 60 3.34 8.42 19.63
CA VAL A 60 3.33 7.18 18.85
C VAL A 60 1.91 6.86 18.34
N SER A 61 0.88 7.08 19.17
CA SER A 61 -0.52 6.85 18.79
C SER A 61 -1.06 7.83 17.74
N GLN A 62 -0.51 9.04 17.67
CA GLN A 62 -0.88 10.04 16.65
C GLN A 62 -0.19 9.78 15.29
N TRP A 63 0.91 9.04 15.28
CA TRP A 63 1.77 8.87 14.09
C TRP A 63 1.69 7.46 13.46
N ILE A 64 1.06 6.48 14.13
CA ILE A 64 0.97 5.09 13.67
C ILE A 64 -0.48 4.59 13.74
N PRO A 65 -1.13 4.24 12.61
CA PRO A 65 -2.41 3.54 12.64
C PRO A 65 -2.17 2.01 12.57
N VAL A 66 -1.54 1.41 13.59
CA VAL A 66 -1.36 -0.06 13.68
C VAL A 66 -1.42 -0.54 15.13
N ASP A 67 -2.01 -1.73 15.34
CA ASP A 67 -2.31 -2.37 16.62
C ASP A 67 -1.04 -2.70 17.45
N PRO A 68 -1.00 -2.39 18.77
CA PRO A 68 0.19 -2.59 19.63
C PRO A 68 0.59 -4.04 19.93
N GLU A 69 -0.20 -5.05 19.52
CA GLU A 69 0.02 -6.45 19.93
C GLU A 69 1.07 -7.23 19.10
N GLU A 70 1.65 -6.64 18.04
CA GLU A 70 2.59 -7.34 17.16
C GLU A 70 4.07 -7.34 17.60
N TYR A 71 4.41 -6.71 18.74
CA TYR A 71 5.79 -6.67 19.24
C TYR A 71 5.91 -7.21 20.67
N LEU A 72 6.36 -8.47 20.81
CA LEU A 72 6.86 -9.02 22.07
C LEU A 72 8.37 -9.27 21.96
N PRO A 73 9.22 -8.70 22.85
CA PRO A 73 10.65 -8.99 22.83
C PRO A 73 11.01 -10.08 23.86
N GLY A 74 11.66 -11.14 23.38
CA GLY A 74 12.27 -12.18 24.20
C GLY A 74 13.67 -12.53 23.70
N HIS A 75 14.65 -12.36 24.59
CA HIS A 75 16.03 -12.87 24.57
C HIS A 75 17.09 -12.17 23.72
N PHE A 76 17.79 -11.21 24.33
CA PHE A 76 19.23 -11.00 24.11
C PHE A 76 19.90 -10.65 25.45
N HIS A 77 21.01 -11.32 25.77
CA HIS A 77 21.95 -10.94 26.84
C HIS A 77 23.18 -10.33 26.17
N TRP A 78 23.57 -9.13 26.59
CA TRP A 78 24.84 -8.51 26.22
C TRP A 78 25.55 -8.02 27.49
N GLU A 79 26.84 -8.34 27.60
CA GLU A 79 27.71 -8.00 28.71
C GLU A 79 28.05 -6.50 28.72
N GLU A 80 27.94 -5.90 29.90
CA GLU A 80 28.33 -4.53 30.22
C GLU A 80 29.85 -4.44 30.38
N ASP A 81 30.53 -3.74 29.47
CA ASP A 81 31.63 -2.81 29.80
C ASP A 81 32.27 -2.30 28.50
N LYS A 82 31.89 -1.08 28.10
CA LYS A 82 32.69 -0.16 27.28
C LYS A 82 32.02 1.21 27.27
N THR A 83 32.77 2.22 27.71
CA THR A 83 32.38 3.62 27.64
C THR A 83 32.02 4.01 26.20
N PHE A 84 30.82 4.55 26.03
CA PHE A 84 30.23 4.97 24.77
C PHE A 84 30.97 6.19 24.19
N ASP A 85 31.68 5.99 23.08
CA ASP A 85 32.44 7.03 22.39
C ASP A 85 31.62 7.57 21.21
N ILE A 86 31.00 8.73 21.42
CA ILE A 86 30.12 9.42 20.45
C ILE A 86 30.86 9.69 19.13
N GLN A 87 32.16 9.96 19.16
CA GLN A 87 32.93 10.24 17.94
C GLN A 87 33.10 9.00 17.05
N LYS A 88 33.23 7.81 17.67
CA LYS A 88 33.23 6.55 16.92
C LYS A 88 31.90 6.25 16.27
N VAL A 89 30.79 6.58 16.93
CA VAL A 89 29.43 6.39 16.37
C VAL A 89 29.21 7.35 15.20
N GLU A 90 29.59 8.62 15.33
CA GLU A 90 29.53 9.59 14.22
C GLU A 90 30.38 9.15 13.02
N GLN A 91 31.59 8.63 13.26
CA GLN A 91 32.46 8.15 12.20
C GLN A 91 31.91 6.88 11.50
N VAL A 92 31.31 5.96 12.25
CA VAL A 92 30.65 4.76 11.70
C VAL A 92 29.40 5.15 10.90
N LEU A 93 28.58 6.08 11.39
CA LEU A 93 27.40 6.57 10.66
C LEU A 93 27.77 7.32 9.38
N THR A 94 28.84 8.11 9.41
CA THR A 94 29.36 8.80 8.21
C THR A 94 29.85 7.79 7.18
N ASN A 95 30.61 6.78 7.61
CA ASN A 95 31.09 5.72 6.72
C ASN A 95 29.94 4.86 6.16
N LEU A 96 28.90 4.60 6.94
CA LEU A 96 27.71 3.87 6.48
C LEU A 96 26.88 4.70 5.50
N SER A 97 26.73 6.01 5.72
CA SER A 97 26.04 6.92 4.79
C SER A 97 26.75 6.99 3.43
N SER A 98 28.08 7.11 3.43
CA SER A 98 28.88 7.12 2.20
C SER A 98 28.88 5.76 1.48
N SER A 99 28.79 4.66 2.23
CA SER A 99 28.68 3.31 1.65
C SER A 99 27.27 3.03 1.09
N HIS A 100 26.24 3.63 1.68
CA HIS A 100 24.85 3.49 1.24
C HIS A 100 24.56 4.26 -0.05
N GLU A 101 25.03 5.50 -0.17
CA GLU A 101 24.95 6.28 -1.43
C GLU A 101 25.64 5.51 -2.56
N ALA A 102 26.80 4.90 -2.30
CA ALA A 102 27.51 4.08 -3.27
C ALA A 102 26.74 2.81 -3.69
N LEU A 103 26.05 2.14 -2.74
CA LEU A 103 25.26 0.93 -3.00
C LEU A 103 23.92 1.22 -3.71
N GLU A 104 23.28 2.35 -3.41
CA GLU A 104 22.06 2.79 -4.11
C GLU A 104 22.37 3.23 -5.54
N ASP A 105 23.47 3.94 -5.76
CA ASP A 105 23.94 4.29 -7.11
C ASP A 105 24.28 3.02 -7.92
N GLU A 106 24.90 2.01 -7.28
CA GLU A 106 25.23 0.73 -7.92
C GLU A 106 23.97 -0.08 -8.29
N LYS A 107 23.00 -0.24 -7.39
CA LYS A 107 21.73 -0.95 -7.69
C LYS A 107 20.87 -0.23 -8.70
N THR A 108 20.82 1.10 -8.65
CA THR A 108 20.01 1.89 -9.59
C THR A 108 20.63 1.83 -10.99
N GLU A 109 21.96 1.87 -11.10
CA GLU A 109 22.64 1.67 -12.38
C GLU A 109 22.52 0.22 -12.87
N GLU A 110 22.51 -0.79 -11.98
CA GLU A 110 22.28 -2.19 -12.35
C GLU A 110 20.87 -2.41 -12.94
N ILE A 111 19.83 -1.83 -12.33
CA ILE A 111 18.45 -1.86 -12.85
C ILE A 111 18.34 -1.11 -14.19
N ARG A 112 18.98 0.06 -14.29
CA ARG A 112 18.98 0.87 -15.52
C ARG A 112 19.69 0.16 -16.67
N MET A 113 20.82 -0.48 -16.38
CA MET A 113 21.56 -1.30 -17.33
C MET A 113 20.72 -2.51 -17.76
N HIS A 114 20.05 -3.19 -16.82
CA HIS A 114 19.16 -4.30 -17.15
C HIS A 114 18.01 -3.89 -18.08
N SER A 115 17.35 -2.75 -17.82
CA SER A 115 16.26 -2.25 -18.66
C SER A 115 16.72 -1.81 -20.05
N LEU A 116 17.89 -1.16 -20.15
CA LEU A 116 18.47 -0.77 -21.44
C LEU A 116 18.89 -2.00 -22.25
N GLU A 117 19.43 -3.02 -21.58
CA GLU A 117 19.79 -4.30 -22.18
C GLU A 117 18.56 -5.09 -22.65
N GLU A 118 17.45 -5.06 -21.91
CA GLU A 118 16.18 -5.66 -22.33
C GLU A 118 15.64 -5.03 -23.61
N ALA A 119 15.61 -3.70 -23.70
CA ALA A 119 15.18 -2.99 -24.89
C ALA A 119 16.04 -3.36 -26.11
N ASN A 120 17.37 -3.40 -25.92
CA ASN A 120 18.32 -3.78 -26.98
C ASN A 120 18.14 -5.25 -27.41
N LEU A 121 17.86 -6.15 -26.48
CA LEU A 121 17.65 -7.56 -26.79
C LEU A 121 16.32 -7.80 -27.51
N GLU A 122 15.23 -7.14 -27.09
CA GLU A 122 13.94 -7.22 -27.79
C GLU A 122 14.03 -6.65 -29.21
N GLU A 123 14.74 -5.54 -29.39
CA GLU A 123 14.96 -4.96 -30.71
C GLU A 123 15.82 -5.88 -31.57
N ALA A 124 16.88 -6.49 -31.00
CA ALA A 124 17.67 -7.51 -31.68
C ALA A 124 16.84 -8.75 -32.06
N LEU A 125 15.97 -9.24 -31.17
CA LEU A 125 15.06 -10.36 -31.45
C LEU A 125 14.08 -10.02 -32.56
N LYS A 126 13.44 -8.85 -32.53
CA LYS A 126 12.56 -8.37 -33.62
C LYS A 126 13.32 -8.23 -34.93
N HIS A 127 14.54 -7.68 -34.90
CA HIS A 127 15.36 -7.52 -36.09
C HIS A 127 15.76 -8.87 -36.68
N VAL A 128 16.17 -9.82 -35.84
CA VAL A 128 16.52 -11.19 -36.24
C VAL A 128 15.30 -11.95 -36.74
N GLN A 129 14.15 -11.87 -36.08
CA GLN A 129 12.90 -12.51 -36.52
C GLN A 129 12.45 -11.95 -37.88
N ASN A 130 12.46 -10.63 -38.04
CA ASN A 130 12.15 -9.99 -39.31
C ASN A 130 13.17 -10.35 -40.40
N LYS A 131 14.46 -10.47 -40.06
CA LYS A 131 15.52 -10.92 -40.98
C LYS A 131 15.36 -12.41 -41.34
N HIS A 132 14.96 -13.28 -40.41
CA HIS A 132 14.67 -14.69 -40.65
C HIS A 132 13.43 -14.88 -41.53
N ILE A 133 12.34 -14.16 -41.26
CA ILE A 133 11.13 -14.17 -42.08
C ILE A 133 11.46 -13.62 -43.47
N THR A 134 12.23 -12.53 -43.55
CA THR A 134 12.62 -11.93 -44.84
C THR A 134 13.61 -12.81 -45.61
N MET A 135 14.56 -13.48 -44.97
CA MET A 135 15.51 -14.39 -45.63
C MET A 135 14.85 -15.72 -46.02
N ALA A 136 13.91 -16.24 -45.23
CA ALA A 136 13.10 -17.40 -45.59
C ALA A 136 12.13 -17.07 -46.75
N MET A 137 11.63 -15.84 -46.85
CA MET A 137 10.78 -15.37 -47.95
C MET A 137 11.55 -14.89 -49.19
N LYS A 138 12.84 -14.49 -49.06
CA LYS A 138 13.72 -14.08 -50.17
C LYS A 138 14.64 -15.19 -50.68
N ALA A 139 14.49 -16.44 -50.22
CA ALA A 139 15.05 -17.56 -50.95
C ALA A 139 14.43 -17.54 -52.35
N LEU A 140 15.24 -17.14 -53.33
CA LEU A 140 14.94 -17.01 -54.76
C LEU A 140 13.94 -18.08 -55.20
N SER A 141 12.90 -17.67 -55.91
CA SER A 141 11.97 -18.65 -56.46
C SER A 141 12.79 -19.60 -57.35
N PRO A 142 12.49 -20.90 -57.39
CA PRO A 142 13.17 -21.85 -58.27
C PRO A 142 13.26 -21.36 -59.74
N LYS A 143 12.33 -20.47 -60.13
CA LYS A 143 12.23 -19.83 -61.44
C LYS A 143 13.37 -18.85 -61.73
N ASP A 144 13.86 -18.11 -60.74
CA ASP A 144 14.93 -17.12 -60.91
C ASP A 144 16.30 -17.79 -61.07
N ILE A 145 16.49 -18.93 -60.39
CA ILE A 145 17.68 -19.78 -60.53
C ILE A 145 17.68 -20.46 -61.91
N GLN A 146 16.52 -20.94 -62.36
CA GLN A 146 16.38 -21.59 -63.66
C GLN A 146 16.61 -20.62 -64.83
N GLN A 147 16.15 -19.37 -64.71
CA GLN A 147 16.36 -18.34 -65.74
C GLN A 147 17.82 -17.88 -65.85
N ALA A 148 18.56 -17.83 -64.73
CA ALA A 148 20.00 -17.52 -64.75
C ALA A 148 20.83 -18.64 -65.41
N LEU A 149 20.48 -19.90 -65.13
CA LEU A 149 21.09 -21.07 -65.78
C LEU A 149 20.82 -21.11 -67.30
N GLU A 150 19.61 -20.75 -67.73
CA GLU A 150 19.26 -20.70 -69.16
C GLU A 150 20.01 -19.58 -69.91
N GLU A 151 20.25 -18.43 -69.29
CA GLU A 151 21.05 -17.34 -69.88
C GLU A 151 22.54 -17.67 -69.98
N GLU A 152 23.09 -18.42 -69.02
CA GLU A 152 24.49 -18.85 -69.07
C GLU A 152 24.71 -19.92 -70.14
N LEU A 153 23.80 -20.90 -70.21
CA LEU A 153 23.83 -21.95 -71.24
C LEU A 153 23.74 -21.36 -72.65
N ALA A 154 22.94 -20.30 -72.85
CA ALA A 154 22.82 -19.61 -74.13
C ALA A 154 24.11 -18.90 -74.56
N LYS A 155 24.87 -18.33 -73.62
CA LYS A 155 26.16 -17.68 -73.91
C LYS A 155 27.27 -18.68 -74.24
N GLU A 156 27.25 -19.86 -73.62
CA GLU A 156 28.21 -20.92 -73.90
C GLU A 156 28.02 -21.50 -75.32
N ILE A 157 26.76 -21.67 -75.75
CA ILE A 157 26.40 -22.13 -77.12
C ILE A 157 26.88 -21.11 -78.18
N GLU A 158 26.73 -19.80 -77.93
CA GLU A 158 27.19 -18.75 -78.85
C GLU A 158 28.72 -18.71 -78.98
N LYS A 159 29.44 -19.17 -77.94
CA LYS A 159 30.91 -19.25 -77.92
C LYS A 159 31.42 -20.48 -78.69
N GLU A 160 30.77 -21.64 -78.55
CA GLU A 160 31.09 -22.85 -79.32
C GLU A 160 30.88 -22.66 -80.84
N ASP A 161 29.86 -21.88 -81.24
CA ASP A 161 29.60 -21.58 -82.65
C ASP A 161 30.66 -20.65 -83.28
N GLN A 162 31.34 -19.81 -82.47
CA GLN A 162 32.44 -18.96 -82.93
C GLN A 162 33.76 -19.73 -83.09
N GLU A 163 33.99 -20.77 -82.28
CA GLU A 163 35.22 -21.57 -82.33
C GLU A 163 35.24 -22.58 -83.48
N ARG A 164 34.08 -22.94 -84.07
CA ARG A 164 33.98 -23.83 -85.25
C ARG A 164 34.46 -23.24 -86.58
N ALA A 165 34.96 -22.01 -86.60
CA ALA A 165 35.39 -21.30 -87.82
C ALA A 165 36.92 -21.30 -88.08
N SER A 166 37.73 -22.02 -87.29
CA SER A 166 39.20 -22.06 -87.42
C SER A 166 39.74 -23.34 -88.08
N SER A 167 40.93 -23.20 -88.69
CA SER A 167 41.55 -24.05 -89.72
C SER A 167 42.06 -25.43 -89.24
N PRO A 168 42.14 -26.47 -90.10
CA PRO A 168 42.35 -27.88 -89.71
C PRO A 168 43.78 -28.31 -89.34
N ALA A 169 44.67 -27.40 -88.94
CA ALA A 169 46.09 -27.71 -88.70
C ALA A 169 46.52 -27.72 -87.21
N GLU A 170 45.64 -27.36 -86.27
CA GLU A 170 45.91 -27.28 -84.81
C GLU A 170 45.21 -28.40 -84.00
N GLU A 171 44.62 -29.37 -84.69
CA GLU A 171 43.61 -30.32 -84.18
C GLU A 171 44.13 -31.38 -83.18
N LYS A 172 45.46 -31.54 -83.02
CA LYS A 172 46.05 -32.49 -82.06
C LYS A 172 46.48 -31.87 -80.73
N GLU A 173 46.83 -30.59 -80.71
CA GLU A 173 47.16 -29.85 -79.48
C GLU A 173 45.89 -29.33 -78.79
N ASN A 174 44.86 -28.97 -79.57
CA ASN A 174 43.54 -28.59 -79.06
C ASN A 174 42.74 -29.75 -78.41
N LEU A 175 42.98 -31.01 -78.81
CA LEU A 175 42.28 -32.15 -78.20
C LEU A 175 42.75 -32.40 -76.75
N GLU A 176 44.05 -32.24 -76.49
CA GLU A 176 44.64 -32.47 -75.17
C GLU A 176 44.30 -31.33 -74.18
N ILE A 177 44.18 -30.09 -74.68
CA ILE A 177 43.68 -28.93 -73.93
C ILE A 177 42.18 -29.10 -73.61
N LYS A 178 41.39 -29.64 -74.55
CA LYS A 178 39.96 -29.88 -74.34
C LYS A 178 39.69 -30.96 -73.29
N ASP A 179 40.44 -32.06 -73.31
CA ASP A 179 40.35 -33.12 -72.30
C ASP A 179 40.77 -32.62 -70.89
N GLN A 180 41.69 -31.66 -70.80
CA GLN A 180 42.03 -30.99 -69.53
C GLN A 180 40.93 -30.04 -69.06
N GLN A 181 40.34 -29.25 -69.97
CA GLN A 181 39.23 -28.35 -69.65
C GLN A 181 37.96 -29.11 -69.24
N GLU A 182 37.66 -30.25 -69.86
CA GLU A 182 36.52 -31.09 -69.46
C GLU A 182 36.72 -31.68 -68.05
N LYS A 183 37.94 -32.11 -67.70
CA LYS A 183 38.26 -32.57 -66.33
C LYS A 183 38.18 -31.46 -65.30
N GLU A 184 38.65 -30.26 -65.62
CA GLU A 184 38.54 -29.09 -64.73
C GLU A 184 37.06 -28.71 -64.52
N LYS A 185 36.26 -28.72 -65.59
CA LYS A 185 34.80 -28.50 -65.52
C LYS A 185 34.09 -29.57 -64.67
N GLU A 186 34.42 -30.84 -64.84
CA GLU A 186 33.86 -31.92 -64.00
C GLU A 186 34.25 -31.77 -62.51
N GLU A 187 35.48 -31.36 -62.23
CA GLU A 187 35.93 -31.06 -60.86
C GLU A 187 35.24 -29.84 -60.25
N GLU A 188 34.96 -28.81 -61.05
CA GLU A 188 34.20 -27.63 -60.62
C GLU A 188 32.75 -27.98 -60.30
N VAL A 189 32.05 -28.69 -61.19
CA VAL A 189 30.66 -29.15 -60.96
C VAL A 189 30.58 -30.00 -59.70
N SER A 190 31.54 -30.91 -59.48
CA SER A 190 31.61 -31.72 -58.27
C SER A 190 31.83 -30.89 -56.99
N LYS A 191 32.52 -29.74 -57.06
CA LYS A 191 32.70 -28.84 -55.90
C LYS A 191 31.41 -28.09 -55.61
N GLU A 192 30.74 -27.57 -56.64
CA GLU A 192 29.48 -26.84 -56.52
C GLU A 192 28.36 -27.70 -55.92
N GLU A 193 28.20 -28.94 -56.38
CA GLU A 193 27.21 -29.88 -55.84
C GLU A 193 27.43 -30.13 -54.34
N LYS A 194 28.70 -30.32 -53.94
CA LYS A 194 29.08 -30.53 -52.55
C LYS A 194 28.80 -29.29 -51.69
N VAL A 195 29.10 -28.10 -52.21
CA VAL A 195 28.82 -26.82 -51.53
C VAL A 195 27.31 -26.64 -51.32
N LEU A 196 26.49 -26.93 -52.32
CA LEU A 196 25.03 -26.87 -52.22
C LEU A 196 24.47 -27.85 -51.17
N GLU A 197 24.98 -29.08 -51.12
CA GLU A 197 24.57 -30.06 -50.13
C GLU A 197 24.92 -29.61 -48.70
N LEU A 198 26.15 -29.09 -48.49
CA LEU A 198 26.60 -28.56 -47.21
C LEU A 198 25.78 -27.33 -46.78
N LEU A 199 25.44 -26.43 -47.73
CA LEU A 199 24.60 -25.27 -47.46
C LEU A 199 23.21 -25.67 -46.99
N LYS A 200 22.58 -26.62 -47.68
CA LYS A 200 21.26 -27.15 -47.29
C LYS A 200 21.30 -27.74 -45.88
N LYS A 201 22.34 -28.54 -45.57
CA LYS A 201 22.55 -29.07 -44.22
C LYS A 201 22.75 -27.95 -43.19
N ALA A 202 23.53 -26.92 -43.51
CA ALA A 202 23.79 -25.79 -42.62
C ALA A 202 22.50 -25.04 -42.29
N GLU A 203 21.65 -24.78 -43.29
CA GLU A 203 20.35 -24.13 -43.11
C GLU A 203 19.37 -24.96 -42.26
N GLU A 204 19.30 -26.28 -42.51
CA GLU A 204 18.52 -27.19 -41.68
C GLU A 204 19.02 -27.23 -40.22
N LYS A 205 20.34 -27.18 -40.01
CA LYS A 205 20.92 -27.11 -38.65
C LYS A 205 20.68 -25.77 -38.00
N LEU A 206 20.68 -24.68 -38.76
CA LEU A 206 20.38 -23.33 -38.29
C LEU A 206 18.94 -23.24 -37.79
N GLN A 207 17.98 -23.76 -38.57
CA GLN A 207 16.57 -23.83 -38.17
C GLN A 207 16.34 -24.65 -36.90
N LYS A 208 17.19 -25.68 -36.66
CA LYS A 208 17.14 -26.51 -35.45
C LYS A 208 17.94 -25.93 -34.27
N GLY A 209 18.56 -24.75 -34.42
CA GLY A 209 19.35 -24.11 -33.36
C GLY A 209 20.73 -24.73 -33.12
N TYR A 210 21.23 -25.60 -33.99
CA TYR A 210 22.51 -26.27 -33.80
C TYR A 210 23.69 -25.41 -34.29
N TYR A 211 23.85 -24.21 -33.72
CA TYR A 211 24.79 -23.19 -34.21
C TYR A 211 26.24 -23.67 -34.33
N LYS A 212 26.72 -24.52 -33.40
CA LYS A 212 28.07 -25.12 -33.49
C LYS A 212 28.25 -25.95 -34.77
N LYS A 213 27.23 -26.72 -35.17
CA LYS A 213 27.24 -27.53 -36.40
C LYS A 213 27.12 -26.66 -37.65
N VAL A 214 26.40 -25.54 -37.55
CA VAL A 214 26.33 -24.55 -38.63
C VAL A 214 27.71 -23.96 -38.88
N SER A 215 28.42 -23.56 -37.82
CA SER A 215 29.79 -23.03 -37.94
C SER A 215 30.73 -24.00 -38.64
N THR A 216 30.75 -25.28 -38.23
CA THR A 216 31.61 -26.29 -38.87
C THR A 216 31.26 -26.51 -40.34
N LEU A 217 29.96 -26.58 -40.69
CA LEU A 217 29.53 -26.76 -42.07
C LEU A 217 29.87 -25.54 -42.94
N CYS A 218 29.73 -24.33 -42.42
CA CYS A 218 30.11 -23.11 -43.13
C CYS A 218 31.63 -22.97 -43.28
N GLU A 219 32.41 -23.36 -42.27
CA GLU A 219 33.88 -23.42 -42.36
C GLU A 219 34.31 -24.42 -43.44
N GLU A 220 33.70 -25.60 -43.51
CA GLU A 220 33.93 -26.58 -44.60
C GLU A 220 33.64 -25.98 -45.99
N ILE A 221 32.52 -25.27 -46.15
CA ILE A 221 32.21 -24.57 -47.42
C ILE A 221 33.28 -23.54 -47.74
N LEU A 222 33.73 -22.75 -46.75
CA LEU A 222 34.74 -21.71 -46.95
C LEU A 222 36.14 -22.28 -47.22
N THR A 223 36.42 -23.54 -46.87
CA THR A 223 37.67 -24.21 -47.30
C THR A 223 37.64 -24.61 -48.78
N ILE A 224 36.45 -24.90 -49.34
CA ILE A 224 36.27 -25.20 -50.77
C ILE A 224 36.24 -23.88 -51.56
N GLU A 225 35.46 -22.91 -51.08
CA GLU A 225 35.27 -21.59 -51.71
C GLU A 225 35.42 -20.46 -50.69
N PRO A 226 36.63 -19.89 -50.53
CA PRO A 226 36.91 -18.84 -49.54
C PRO A 226 36.06 -17.57 -49.67
N ASN A 227 35.50 -17.33 -50.86
CA ASN A 227 34.69 -16.17 -51.18
C ASN A 227 33.18 -16.44 -51.26
N HIS A 228 32.70 -17.57 -50.75
CA HIS A 228 31.28 -17.89 -50.77
C HIS A 228 30.45 -16.97 -49.84
N ASP A 229 29.77 -15.97 -50.41
CA ASP A 229 29.03 -14.94 -49.66
C ASP A 229 27.91 -15.49 -48.76
N ARG A 230 27.14 -16.47 -49.25
CA ARG A 230 26.03 -17.07 -48.46
C ARG A 230 26.55 -17.78 -47.21
N ALA A 231 27.64 -18.56 -47.32
CA ALA A 231 28.25 -19.24 -46.18
C ALA A 231 28.76 -18.23 -45.13
N LYS A 232 29.40 -17.13 -45.55
CA LYS A 232 29.81 -16.04 -44.64
C LYS A 232 28.63 -15.43 -43.89
N LYS A 233 27.52 -15.15 -44.60
CA LYS A 233 26.29 -14.59 -44.00
C LYS A 233 25.64 -15.55 -43.00
N ILE A 234 25.55 -16.84 -43.34
CA ILE A 234 25.00 -17.89 -42.46
C ILE A 234 25.88 -18.03 -41.21
N LEU A 235 27.20 -18.05 -41.36
CA LEU A 235 28.15 -18.13 -40.25
C LEU A 235 28.02 -16.93 -39.30
N GLN A 236 27.92 -15.72 -39.84
CA GLN A 236 27.70 -14.50 -39.05
C GLN A 236 26.37 -14.58 -38.28
N LEU A 237 25.29 -14.93 -38.96
CA LEU A 237 23.96 -15.05 -38.34
C LEU A 237 23.94 -16.11 -37.24
N ALA A 238 24.57 -17.26 -37.46
CA ALA A 238 24.71 -18.31 -36.45
C ALA A 238 25.49 -17.83 -35.22
N GLY A 239 26.51 -16.98 -35.40
CA GLY A 239 27.25 -16.35 -34.32
C GLY A 239 26.38 -15.39 -33.48
N GLU A 240 25.64 -14.50 -34.14
CA GLU A 240 24.72 -13.55 -33.48
C GLU A 240 23.64 -14.29 -32.68
N LEU A 241 22.99 -15.28 -33.30
CA LEU A 241 21.95 -16.10 -32.67
C LEU A 241 22.47 -16.92 -31.48
N LYS A 242 23.69 -17.45 -31.58
CA LYS A 242 24.32 -18.19 -30.50
C LYS A 242 24.48 -17.32 -29.25
N ILE A 243 24.95 -16.08 -29.41
CA ILE A 243 25.13 -15.13 -28.29
C ILE A 243 23.78 -14.81 -27.64
N ILE A 244 22.75 -14.52 -28.45
CA ILE A 244 21.40 -14.24 -27.95
C ILE A 244 20.86 -15.46 -27.17
N MET A 245 20.99 -16.66 -27.74
CA MET A 245 20.53 -17.89 -27.08
C MET A 245 21.28 -18.15 -25.76
N GLU A 246 22.60 -17.97 -25.71
CA GLU A 246 23.39 -18.13 -24.49
C GLU A 246 22.96 -17.14 -23.40
N ARG A 247 22.60 -15.90 -23.76
CA ARG A 247 22.05 -14.91 -22.83
C ARG A 247 20.68 -15.32 -22.30
N LEU A 248 19.76 -15.74 -23.18
CA LEU A 248 18.43 -16.21 -22.78
C LEU A 248 18.52 -17.42 -21.83
N LEU A 249 19.37 -18.39 -22.16
CA LEU A 249 19.62 -19.55 -21.31
C LEU A 249 20.15 -19.13 -19.94
N ARG A 250 21.13 -18.22 -19.89
CA ARG A 250 21.69 -17.72 -18.62
C ARG A 250 20.61 -17.05 -17.76
N ARG A 251 19.74 -16.23 -18.34
CA ARG A 251 18.63 -15.59 -17.60
C ARG A 251 17.60 -16.60 -17.12
N ALA A 252 17.23 -17.55 -17.97
CA ALA A 252 16.31 -18.62 -17.59
C ALA A 252 16.84 -19.37 -16.36
N PHE A 253 18.12 -19.79 -16.37
CA PHE A 253 18.74 -20.45 -15.23
C PHE A 253 18.82 -19.56 -13.98
N LEU A 254 19.17 -18.27 -14.13
CA LEU A 254 19.21 -17.35 -13.01
C LEU A 254 17.82 -17.20 -12.35
N TYR A 255 16.77 -17.04 -13.14
CA TYR A 255 15.40 -16.98 -12.60
C TYR A 255 14.95 -18.30 -11.96
N GLU A 256 15.42 -19.45 -12.45
CA GLU A 256 15.17 -20.74 -11.78
C GLU A 256 15.86 -20.83 -10.41
N GLU A 257 17.11 -20.37 -10.32
CA GLU A 257 17.90 -20.32 -9.08
C GLU A 257 17.27 -19.36 -8.06
N GLU A 258 16.75 -18.22 -8.50
CA GLU A 258 16.00 -17.25 -7.68
C GLU A 258 14.56 -17.70 -7.35
N ASN A 259 14.14 -18.88 -7.81
CA ASN A 259 12.78 -19.40 -7.66
C ASN A 259 11.68 -18.50 -8.29
N ARG A 260 12.06 -17.71 -9.29
CA ARG A 260 11.18 -16.86 -10.11
C ARG A 260 10.67 -17.64 -11.32
N LEU A 261 9.84 -18.64 -11.04
CA LEU A 261 9.52 -19.70 -11.98
C LEU A 261 8.76 -19.22 -13.23
N GLN A 262 7.91 -18.19 -13.10
CA GLN A 262 7.15 -17.63 -14.23
C GLN A 262 8.08 -16.92 -15.21
N GLU A 263 9.00 -16.09 -14.71
CA GLU A 263 9.99 -15.39 -15.54
C GLU A 263 10.95 -16.38 -16.20
N ALA A 264 11.40 -17.39 -15.46
CA ALA A 264 12.18 -18.49 -16.03
C ALA A 264 11.44 -19.16 -17.19
N LEU A 265 10.16 -19.50 -17.00
CA LEU A 265 9.32 -20.13 -18.01
C LEU A 265 9.18 -19.25 -19.27
N GLN A 266 9.01 -17.94 -19.10
CA GLN A 266 8.96 -16.99 -20.22
C GLN A 266 10.28 -16.96 -21.02
N GLU A 267 11.44 -16.93 -20.33
CA GLU A 267 12.74 -16.99 -21.00
C GLU A 267 12.94 -18.33 -21.74
N TRP A 268 12.50 -19.45 -21.17
CA TRP A 268 12.53 -20.73 -21.87
C TRP A 268 11.66 -20.78 -23.11
N TYR A 269 10.48 -20.14 -23.11
CA TYR A 269 9.67 -20.02 -24.32
C TYR A 269 10.38 -19.22 -25.41
N LYS A 270 11.11 -18.13 -25.07
CA LYS A 270 11.95 -17.40 -26.03
C LYS A 270 13.04 -18.30 -26.62
N VAL A 271 13.68 -19.15 -25.80
CA VAL A 271 14.65 -20.14 -26.30
C VAL A 271 13.98 -21.18 -27.22
N LEU A 272 12.75 -21.60 -26.90
CA LEU A 272 11.99 -22.56 -27.72
C LEU A 272 11.61 -21.95 -29.08
N GLU A 273 11.26 -20.67 -29.14
CA GLU A 273 11.00 -19.94 -30.39
C GLU A 273 12.22 -19.93 -31.30
N MET A 274 13.42 -19.77 -30.72
CA MET A 274 14.68 -19.81 -31.48
C MET A 274 15.09 -21.24 -31.90
N THR A 275 14.67 -22.25 -31.14
CA THR A 275 15.07 -23.65 -31.35
C THR A 275 13.88 -24.61 -31.32
N PRO A 276 12.97 -24.54 -32.31
CA PRO A 276 11.74 -25.34 -32.30
C PRO A 276 12.05 -26.84 -32.21
N GLY A 277 11.53 -27.50 -31.17
CA GLY A 277 11.69 -28.93 -30.97
C GLY A 277 12.99 -29.37 -30.28
N HIS A 278 13.76 -28.45 -29.68
CA HIS A 278 14.94 -28.85 -28.89
C HIS A 278 14.51 -29.65 -27.63
N PRO A 279 14.86 -30.96 -27.51
CA PRO A 279 14.27 -31.83 -26.48
C PRO A 279 14.52 -31.37 -25.05
N LYS A 280 15.72 -30.85 -24.75
CA LYS A 280 16.06 -30.37 -23.40
C LYS A 280 15.30 -29.10 -23.00
N VAL A 281 14.96 -28.25 -23.97
CA VAL A 281 14.22 -27.00 -23.71
C VAL A 281 12.79 -27.36 -23.34
N LEU A 282 12.17 -28.27 -24.12
CA LEU A 282 10.85 -28.82 -23.82
C LEU A 282 10.82 -29.52 -22.45
N GLU A 283 11.84 -30.34 -22.14
CA GLU A 283 11.96 -31.00 -20.84
C GLU A 283 12.03 -29.99 -19.68
N ASN A 284 12.81 -28.92 -19.80
CA ASN A 284 12.91 -27.88 -18.78
C ASN A 284 11.60 -27.08 -18.62
N ILE A 285 10.91 -26.79 -19.73
CA ILE A 285 9.58 -26.15 -19.70
C ILE A 285 8.58 -27.02 -18.94
N GLU A 286 8.52 -28.32 -19.21
CA GLU A 286 7.60 -29.23 -18.52
C GLU A 286 7.95 -29.41 -17.04
N LYS A 287 9.25 -29.46 -16.70
CA LYS A 287 9.71 -29.44 -15.30
C LYS A 287 9.27 -28.17 -14.58
N LEU A 288 9.41 -27.00 -15.21
CA LEU A 288 9.00 -25.72 -14.61
C LEU A 288 7.49 -25.62 -14.45
N LYS A 289 6.71 -26.05 -15.44
CA LYS A 289 5.25 -26.11 -15.32
C LYS A 289 4.83 -26.98 -14.14
N THR A 290 5.49 -28.13 -13.96
CA THR A 290 5.21 -29.03 -12.82
C THR A 290 5.52 -28.33 -11.49
N ARG A 291 6.68 -27.68 -11.35
CA ARG A 291 7.04 -26.91 -10.14
C ARG A 291 6.06 -25.76 -9.86
N ILE A 292 5.65 -25.02 -10.89
CA ILE A 292 4.66 -23.93 -10.78
C ILE A 292 3.33 -24.50 -10.29
N HIS A 293 2.88 -25.62 -10.87
CA HIS A 293 1.64 -26.27 -10.47
C HIS A 293 1.68 -26.77 -9.03
N GLU A 294 2.79 -27.36 -8.58
CA GLU A 294 2.99 -27.76 -7.19
C GLU A 294 2.96 -26.55 -6.24
N GLN A 295 3.63 -25.45 -6.59
CA GLN A 295 3.62 -24.21 -5.83
C GLN A 295 2.20 -23.63 -5.71
N ILE A 296 1.46 -23.59 -6.82
CA ILE A 296 0.06 -23.16 -6.86
C ILE A 296 -0.80 -24.06 -5.97
N SER A 297 -0.67 -25.38 -6.07
CA SER A 297 -1.42 -26.34 -5.26
C SER A 297 -1.17 -26.13 -3.76
N ASN A 298 0.09 -25.92 -3.36
CA ASN A 298 0.45 -25.67 -1.97
C ASN A 298 -0.13 -24.33 -1.47
N GLN A 299 0.06 -23.25 -2.24
CA GLN A 299 -0.50 -21.93 -1.90
C GLN A 299 -2.02 -21.95 -1.87
N TRP A 300 -2.67 -22.74 -2.73
CA TRP A 300 -4.10 -22.90 -2.76
C TRP A 300 -4.62 -23.60 -1.49
N ALA A 301 -3.96 -24.66 -1.06
CA ALA A 301 -4.30 -25.33 0.20
C ALA A 301 -4.18 -24.36 1.40
N GLU A 302 -3.12 -23.55 1.47
CA GLU A 302 -2.97 -22.51 2.50
C GLU A 302 -4.08 -21.46 2.41
N THR A 303 -4.39 -20.99 1.20
CA THR A 303 -5.45 -20.02 0.93
C THR A 303 -6.79 -20.52 1.46
N GLN A 304 -7.13 -21.77 1.17
CA GLN A 304 -8.35 -22.41 1.69
C GLN A 304 -8.35 -22.51 3.22
N GLN A 305 -7.22 -22.85 3.84
CA GLN A 305 -7.12 -22.87 5.30
C GLN A 305 -7.32 -21.48 5.92
N TYR A 306 -6.73 -20.43 5.34
CA TYR A 306 -6.94 -19.06 5.81
C TYR A 306 -8.40 -18.63 5.68
N PHE A 307 -9.04 -18.98 4.56
CA PHE A 307 -10.45 -18.70 4.34
C PHE A 307 -11.35 -19.42 5.34
N GLN A 308 -11.13 -20.71 5.59
CA GLN A 308 -11.87 -21.50 6.58
C GLN A 308 -11.70 -20.98 8.02
N LYS A 309 -10.50 -20.48 8.36
CA LYS A 309 -10.22 -19.85 9.66
C LYS A 309 -10.79 -18.42 9.78
N GLY A 310 -11.49 -17.91 8.76
CA GLY A 310 -12.04 -16.55 8.75
C GLY A 310 -10.98 -15.46 8.59
N LYS A 311 -9.73 -15.80 8.24
CA LYS A 311 -8.66 -14.84 7.98
C LYS A 311 -8.74 -14.31 6.55
N ILE A 312 -9.84 -13.63 6.24
CA ILE A 312 -10.26 -13.25 4.88
C ILE A 312 -9.19 -12.43 4.14
N ARG A 313 -8.55 -11.46 4.81
CA ARG A 313 -7.50 -10.62 4.19
C ARG A 313 -6.26 -11.41 3.78
N LEU A 314 -5.82 -12.36 4.61
CA LEU A 314 -4.68 -13.23 4.28
C LEU A 314 -5.03 -14.20 3.15
N ALA A 315 -6.25 -14.76 3.17
CA ALA A 315 -6.75 -15.58 2.08
C ALA A 315 -6.77 -14.80 0.75
N LEU A 316 -7.22 -13.54 0.77
CA LEU A 316 -7.23 -12.69 -0.41
C LEU A 316 -5.82 -12.42 -0.95
N ALA A 317 -4.88 -12.09 -0.08
CA ALA A 317 -3.49 -11.84 -0.46
C ALA A 317 -2.85 -13.08 -1.11
N LYS A 318 -3.03 -14.26 -0.50
CA LYS A 318 -2.53 -15.53 -1.07
C LYS A 318 -3.22 -15.93 -2.37
N ALA A 319 -4.52 -15.70 -2.49
CA ALA A 319 -5.23 -15.90 -3.74
C ALA A 319 -4.69 -15.00 -4.87
N GLN A 320 -4.32 -13.75 -4.56
CA GLN A 320 -3.69 -12.86 -5.53
C GLN A 320 -2.28 -13.30 -5.94
N GLU A 321 -1.48 -13.87 -5.02
CA GLU A 321 -0.19 -14.49 -5.37
C GLU A 321 -0.37 -15.64 -6.37
N ILE A 322 -1.37 -16.51 -6.15
CA ILE A 322 -1.71 -17.59 -7.09
C ILE A 322 -2.10 -17.03 -8.47
N LEU A 323 -2.92 -15.97 -8.52
CA LEU A 323 -3.34 -15.36 -9.78
C LEU A 323 -2.21 -14.62 -10.52
N LYS A 324 -1.13 -14.21 -9.83
CA LYS A 324 0.09 -13.73 -10.50
C LYS A 324 0.81 -14.86 -11.22
N LEU A 325 0.79 -16.08 -10.66
CA LEU A 325 1.37 -17.26 -11.28
C LEU A 325 0.46 -17.84 -12.38
N GLU A 326 -0.85 -17.87 -12.17
CA GLU A 326 -1.81 -18.39 -13.14
C GLU A 326 -3.07 -17.51 -13.16
N PRO A 327 -3.11 -16.49 -14.05
CA PRO A 327 -4.23 -15.54 -14.11
C PRO A 327 -5.59 -16.19 -14.41
N GLN A 328 -5.59 -17.38 -15.05
CA GLN A 328 -6.78 -18.10 -15.46
C GLN A 328 -7.24 -19.17 -14.46
N HIS A 329 -6.64 -19.25 -13.26
CA HIS A 329 -7.04 -20.21 -12.23
C HIS A 329 -8.49 -19.94 -11.78
N LYS A 330 -9.41 -20.85 -12.17
CA LYS A 330 -10.86 -20.63 -12.04
C LYS A 330 -11.32 -20.53 -10.59
N GLU A 331 -10.88 -21.47 -9.76
CA GLU A 331 -11.22 -21.59 -8.35
C GLU A 331 -10.71 -20.38 -7.56
N CYS A 332 -9.49 -19.92 -7.86
CA CYS A 332 -8.91 -18.76 -7.22
C CYS A 332 -9.68 -17.48 -7.58
N ASN A 333 -10.01 -17.28 -8.86
CA ASN A 333 -10.83 -16.16 -9.30
C ASN A 333 -12.21 -16.15 -8.61
N GLN A 334 -12.89 -17.30 -8.55
CA GLN A 334 -14.18 -17.44 -7.87
C GLN A 334 -14.08 -17.08 -6.38
N LEU A 335 -13.02 -17.54 -5.70
CA LEU A 335 -12.79 -17.22 -4.29
C LEU A 335 -12.55 -15.72 -4.08
N VAL A 336 -11.75 -15.08 -4.93
CA VAL A 336 -11.50 -13.64 -4.87
C VAL A 336 -12.79 -12.84 -5.07
N GLU A 337 -13.62 -13.21 -6.04
CA GLU A 337 -14.93 -12.59 -6.26
C GLU A 337 -15.85 -12.76 -5.05
N GLN A 338 -15.91 -13.98 -4.49
CA GLN A 338 -16.67 -14.26 -3.29
C GLN A 338 -16.22 -13.40 -2.10
N ILE A 339 -14.91 -13.31 -1.87
CA ILE A 339 -14.33 -12.48 -0.80
C ILE A 339 -14.69 -11.01 -1.02
N LYS A 340 -14.49 -10.48 -2.23
CA LYS A 340 -14.82 -9.07 -2.55
C LYS A 340 -16.30 -8.76 -2.34
N SER A 341 -17.18 -9.67 -2.76
CA SER A 341 -18.63 -9.55 -2.55
C SER A 341 -18.99 -9.52 -1.07
N ASN A 342 -18.40 -10.42 -0.26
CA ASN A 342 -18.61 -10.47 1.18
C ASN A 342 -18.11 -9.21 1.88
N LEU A 343 -16.93 -8.69 1.50
CA LEU A 343 -16.38 -7.45 2.06
C LEU A 343 -17.28 -6.25 1.75
N LYS A 344 -17.72 -6.10 0.49
CA LYS A 344 -18.66 -5.04 0.09
C LYS A 344 -19.99 -5.13 0.85
N LYS A 345 -20.54 -6.34 1.01
CA LYS A 345 -21.76 -6.55 1.81
C LYS A 345 -21.51 -6.21 3.29
N GLY A 346 -20.37 -6.60 3.84
CA GLY A 346 -19.96 -6.26 5.21
C GLY A 346 -19.86 -4.76 5.43
N GLU A 347 -19.33 -4.00 4.49
CA GLU A 347 -19.28 -2.53 4.54
C GLU A 347 -20.68 -1.90 4.54
N GLN A 348 -21.59 -2.38 3.67
CA GLN A 348 -22.97 -1.89 3.64
C GLN A 348 -23.71 -2.18 4.96
N LEU A 349 -23.53 -3.38 5.51
CA LEU A 349 -24.10 -3.74 6.80
C LEU A 349 -23.49 -2.91 7.93
N LEU A 350 -22.20 -2.59 7.88
CA LEU A 350 -21.56 -1.75 8.89
C LEU A 350 -22.18 -0.34 8.94
N VAL A 351 -22.44 0.28 7.79
CA VAL A 351 -23.14 1.58 7.72
C VAL A 351 -24.54 1.49 8.34
N GLN A 352 -25.26 0.40 8.08
CA GLN A 352 -26.58 0.18 8.69
C GLN A 352 -26.50 -0.03 10.21
N ALA A 353 -25.47 -0.74 10.70
CA ALA A 353 -25.24 -0.92 12.12
C ALA A 353 -24.93 0.41 12.83
N GLN A 354 -24.09 1.25 12.20
CA GLN A 354 -23.77 2.59 12.70
C GLN A 354 -25.00 3.49 12.74
N LYS A 355 -25.83 3.47 11.68
CA LYS A 355 -27.08 4.22 11.66
C LYS A 355 -28.05 3.76 12.75
N ALA A 356 -28.23 2.44 12.91
CA ALA A 356 -29.09 1.90 13.97
C ALA A 356 -28.57 2.28 15.38
N LEU A 357 -27.25 2.32 15.56
CA LEU A 357 -26.62 2.76 16.81
C LEU A 357 -26.90 4.25 17.08
N GLN A 358 -26.80 5.11 16.05
CA GLN A 358 -27.13 6.53 16.15
C GLN A 358 -28.61 6.79 16.45
N GLU A 359 -29.50 5.96 15.90
CA GLU A 359 -30.94 5.97 16.15
C GLU A 359 -31.31 5.44 17.55
N GLY A 360 -30.35 4.87 18.30
CA GLY A 360 -30.59 4.27 19.62
C GLY A 360 -31.20 2.87 19.58
N ASP A 361 -31.37 2.27 18.40
CA ASP A 361 -31.86 0.89 18.26
C ASP A 361 -30.71 -0.11 18.48
N LEU A 362 -30.35 -0.30 19.76
CA LEU A 362 -29.24 -1.13 20.18
C LEU A 362 -29.39 -2.59 19.75
N ASN A 363 -30.62 -3.11 19.76
CA ASN A 363 -30.89 -4.51 19.37
C ASN A 363 -30.60 -4.72 17.88
N LYS A 364 -31.08 -3.80 17.03
CA LYS A 364 -30.82 -3.84 15.59
C LYS A 364 -29.34 -3.62 15.28
N ALA A 365 -28.70 -2.64 15.92
CA ALA A 365 -27.26 -2.39 15.77
C ALA A 365 -26.42 -3.62 16.14
N GLN A 366 -26.74 -4.26 17.27
CA GLN A 366 -26.05 -5.47 17.73
C GLN A 366 -26.23 -6.64 16.74
N LYS A 367 -27.45 -6.85 16.23
CA LYS A 367 -27.73 -7.90 15.26
C LYS A 367 -26.93 -7.71 13.97
N ILE A 368 -26.97 -6.50 13.39
CA ILE A 368 -26.28 -6.20 12.14
C ILE A 368 -24.76 -6.26 12.33
N ALA A 369 -24.23 -5.74 13.44
CA ALA A 369 -22.79 -5.83 13.73
C ALA A 369 -22.30 -7.29 13.85
N LYS A 370 -23.11 -8.20 14.40
CA LYS A 370 -22.81 -9.65 14.40
C LYS A 370 -22.81 -10.23 12.99
N GLU A 371 -23.72 -9.81 12.11
CA GLU A 371 -23.73 -10.22 10.70
C GLU A 371 -22.47 -9.73 9.95
N VAL A 372 -21.99 -8.51 10.25
CA VAL A 372 -20.71 -8.01 9.72
C VAL A 372 -19.55 -8.91 10.15
N LEU A 373 -19.49 -9.31 11.42
CA LEU A 373 -18.43 -10.20 11.93
C LEU A 373 -18.51 -11.63 11.41
N GLN A 374 -19.66 -12.09 10.92
CA GLN A 374 -19.76 -13.36 10.21
C GLN A 374 -19.11 -13.30 8.82
N LEU A 375 -19.13 -12.12 8.18
CA LEU A 375 -18.51 -11.90 6.87
C LEU A 375 -17.02 -11.55 6.98
N ASP A 376 -16.65 -10.73 7.97
CA ASP A 376 -15.26 -10.39 8.30
C ASP A 376 -15.06 -10.43 9.83
N PRO A 377 -14.58 -11.56 10.37
CA PRO A 377 -14.34 -11.73 11.81
C PRO A 377 -13.37 -10.71 12.43
N ASN A 378 -12.56 -10.05 11.61
CA ASN A 378 -11.55 -9.09 12.05
C ASN A 378 -11.96 -7.63 11.85
N LYS A 379 -13.21 -7.35 11.48
CA LYS A 379 -13.71 -5.98 11.29
C LYS A 379 -13.78 -5.21 12.62
N ALA A 380 -12.78 -4.37 12.89
CA ALA A 380 -12.60 -3.67 14.15
C ALA A 380 -13.78 -2.76 14.50
N GLU A 381 -14.40 -2.10 13.51
CA GLU A 381 -15.52 -1.19 13.71
C GLU A 381 -16.77 -1.93 14.22
N ALA A 382 -17.03 -3.14 13.70
CA ALA A 382 -18.13 -3.97 14.17
C ALA A 382 -17.87 -4.48 15.59
N LYS A 383 -16.62 -4.85 15.94
CA LYS A 383 -16.24 -5.20 17.31
C LYS A 383 -16.44 -4.03 18.27
N ARG A 384 -16.06 -2.80 17.86
CA ARG A 384 -16.27 -1.57 18.66
C ARG A 384 -17.75 -1.30 18.91
N ILE A 385 -18.62 -1.41 17.90
CA ILE A 385 -20.07 -1.26 18.08
C ILE A 385 -20.60 -2.27 19.10
N LEU A 386 -20.19 -3.54 19.01
CA LEU A 386 -20.61 -4.56 19.98
C LEU A 386 -20.10 -4.28 21.39
N GLN A 387 -18.85 -3.82 21.53
CA GLN A 387 -18.25 -3.46 22.81
C GLN A 387 -18.94 -2.24 23.43
N GLU A 388 -19.31 -1.24 22.63
CA GLU A 388 -20.04 -0.05 23.09
C GLU A 388 -21.44 -0.41 23.60
N ILE A 389 -22.13 -1.32 22.90
CA ILE A 389 -23.44 -1.85 23.32
C ILE A 389 -23.31 -2.69 24.60
N GLN A 390 -22.28 -3.54 24.71
CA GLN A 390 -22.07 -4.42 25.87
C GLN A 390 -21.54 -3.69 27.10
N GLY A 391 -20.68 -2.69 26.91
CA GLY A 391 -20.01 -1.96 27.99
C GLY A 391 -20.91 -0.99 28.74
N GLY A 392 -22.20 -0.91 28.42
CA GLY A 392 -23.13 0.03 29.05
C GLY A 392 -22.83 1.50 28.77
N GLY A 393 -21.82 1.82 27.94
CA GLY A 393 -21.44 3.18 27.59
C GLY A 393 -22.57 3.95 26.93
N PHE A 394 -23.42 3.27 26.17
CA PHE A 394 -24.64 3.88 25.63
C PHE A 394 -25.63 4.27 26.72
N SER A 395 -25.80 3.45 27.77
CA SER A 395 -26.62 3.80 28.95
C SER A 395 -26.08 5.07 29.62
N ASP A 396 -24.76 5.21 29.77
CA ASP A 396 -24.17 6.38 30.41
C ASP A 396 -24.28 7.65 29.55
N ILE A 397 -24.10 7.53 28.24
CA ILE A 397 -24.27 8.65 27.31
C ILE A 397 -25.75 9.07 27.25
N GLU A 398 -26.67 8.12 27.21
CA GLU A 398 -28.11 8.38 27.20
C GLU A 398 -28.58 8.97 28.53
N GLN A 399 -28.08 8.46 29.66
CA GLN A 399 -28.30 9.07 30.97
C GLN A 399 -27.73 10.48 31.05
N LYS A 400 -26.55 10.75 30.47
CA LYS A 400 -25.99 12.11 30.39
C LYS A 400 -26.85 13.02 29.51
N LYS A 401 -27.30 12.56 28.33
CA LYS A 401 -28.23 13.31 27.48
C LYS A 401 -29.53 13.64 28.22
N LYS A 402 -30.13 12.68 28.93
CA LYS A 402 -31.31 12.89 29.77
C LYS A 402 -31.05 13.88 30.91
N LYS A 403 -29.90 13.81 31.57
CA LYS A 403 -29.49 14.79 32.61
C LYS A 403 -29.33 16.19 32.04
N ILE A 404 -28.74 16.33 30.84
CA ILE A 404 -28.61 17.62 30.16
C ILE A 404 -29.99 18.14 29.74
N ALA A 405 -30.84 17.30 29.15
CA ALA A 405 -32.22 17.65 28.81
C ALA A 405 -33.00 18.11 30.06
N ASN A 406 -32.81 17.44 31.21
CA ASN A 406 -33.39 17.85 32.50
C ASN A 406 -32.92 19.24 32.90
N ALA A 407 -31.61 19.48 32.86
CA ALA A 407 -31.05 20.79 33.18
C ALA A 407 -31.59 21.88 32.24
N LEU A 408 -31.63 21.63 30.92
CA LEU A 408 -32.16 22.58 29.94
C LEU A 408 -33.61 22.96 30.23
N MET A 409 -34.45 21.99 30.62
CA MET A 409 -35.83 22.28 31.00
C MET A 409 -35.95 23.05 32.31
N GLU A 410 -35.11 22.77 33.31
CA GLU A 410 -35.05 23.58 34.53
C GLU A 410 -34.72 25.06 34.24
N TYR A 411 -33.93 25.35 33.21
CA TYR A 411 -33.67 26.72 32.75
C TYR A 411 -34.79 27.29 31.88
N THR A 412 -35.62 26.44 31.28
CA THR A 412 -36.67 26.89 30.36
C THR A 412 -37.82 27.56 31.11
N PHE A 413 -38.27 27.00 32.26
CA PHE A 413 -39.41 27.57 33.01
C PHE A 413 -39.22 29.03 33.44
N PRO A 414 -38.08 29.43 34.07
CA PRO A 414 -37.88 30.82 34.47
C PRO A 414 -37.81 31.81 33.30
N LEU A 415 -37.40 31.35 32.11
CA LEU A 415 -37.38 32.21 30.92
C LEU A 415 -38.80 32.53 30.43
N VAL A 416 -39.72 31.58 30.58
CA VAL A 416 -41.15 31.81 30.29
C VAL A 416 -41.72 32.86 31.23
N ASP A 417 -41.43 32.76 32.53
CA ASP A 417 -41.88 33.74 33.54
C ASP A 417 -41.30 35.16 33.30
N LEU A 418 -40.12 35.24 32.70
CA LEU A 418 -39.45 36.50 32.32
C LEU A 418 -39.89 37.03 30.95
N GLU A 419 -40.90 36.41 30.32
CA GLU A 419 -41.38 36.71 28.96
C GLU A 419 -40.32 36.56 27.84
N LEU A 420 -39.21 35.85 28.11
CA LEU A 420 -38.16 35.51 27.15
C LEU A 420 -38.53 34.24 26.36
N LYS A 421 -39.67 34.29 25.68
CA LYS A 421 -40.33 33.13 25.05
C LYS A 421 -39.51 32.52 23.91
N LYS A 422 -38.69 33.31 23.22
CA LYS A 422 -37.85 32.84 22.09
C LYS A 422 -36.73 31.94 22.59
N GLU A 423 -36.03 32.37 23.63
CA GLU A 423 -34.95 31.63 24.27
C GLU A 423 -35.49 30.36 24.94
N ALA A 424 -36.65 30.44 25.60
CA ALA A 424 -37.33 29.29 26.17
C ALA A 424 -37.70 28.25 25.08
N LEU A 425 -38.19 28.69 23.93
CA LEU A 425 -38.53 27.80 22.81
C LEU A 425 -37.30 27.09 22.26
N GLN A 426 -36.18 27.80 22.09
CA GLN A 426 -34.93 27.19 21.63
C GLN A 426 -34.41 26.13 22.60
N LEU A 427 -34.44 26.40 23.91
CA LEU A 427 -34.02 25.41 24.93
C LEU A 427 -34.94 24.18 24.95
N ALA A 428 -36.26 24.36 24.80
CA ALA A 428 -37.20 23.24 24.72
C ALA A 428 -36.96 22.35 23.48
N ILE A 429 -36.63 22.96 22.33
CA ILE A 429 -36.27 22.22 21.10
C ILE A 429 -34.99 21.40 21.33
N VAL A 430 -33.96 21.98 21.94
CA VAL A 430 -32.70 21.28 22.23
C VAL A 430 -32.90 20.18 23.29
N ALA A 431 -33.75 20.40 24.29
CA ALA A 431 -34.09 19.36 25.26
C ALA A 431 -34.80 18.17 24.60
N LEU A 432 -35.73 18.43 23.65
CA LEU A 432 -36.41 17.38 22.88
C LEU A 432 -35.49 16.64 21.92
N SER A 433 -34.47 17.30 21.34
CA SER A 433 -33.50 16.61 20.49
C SER A 433 -32.56 15.69 21.30
N LEU A 434 -32.32 16.00 22.57
CA LEU A 434 -31.53 15.18 23.49
C LEU A 434 -32.33 14.06 24.16
N ASP A 435 -33.63 14.28 24.39
CA ASP A 435 -34.56 13.29 24.96
C ASP A 435 -35.95 13.41 24.29
N PRO A 436 -36.19 12.72 23.16
CA PRO A 436 -37.42 12.85 22.38
C PRO A 436 -38.70 12.40 23.12
N GLY A 437 -38.56 11.55 24.15
CA GLY A 437 -39.69 11.04 24.95
C GLY A 437 -40.17 12.01 26.03
N ARG A 438 -39.59 13.20 26.11
CA ARG A 438 -39.77 14.15 27.19
C ARG A 438 -41.08 14.95 27.07
N SER A 439 -42.08 14.61 27.87
CA SER A 439 -43.42 15.21 27.78
C SER A 439 -43.48 16.70 28.19
N ASP A 440 -42.76 17.11 29.25
CA ASP A 440 -42.73 18.50 29.72
C ASP A 440 -42.14 19.46 28.67
N ALA A 441 -41.07 19.05 27.97
CA ALA A 441 -40.52 19.82 26.87
C ALA A 441 -41.49 19.93 25.68
N LEU A 442 -42.23 18.85 25.40
CA LEU A 442 -43.21 18.81 24.32
C LEU A 442 -44.44 19.69 24.63
N ASP A 443 -44.90 19.70 25.88
CA ASP A 443 -46.00 20.56 26.32
C ASP A 443 -45.58 22.03 26.34
N MET A 444 -44.36 22.33 26.80
CA MET A 444 -43.77 23.68 26.74
C MET A 444 -43.68 24.19 25.30
N LEU A 445 -43.25 23.33 24.37
CA LEU A 445 -43.14 23.67 22.96
C LEU A 445 -44.52 23.95 22.34
N LYS A 446 -45.56 23.19 22.71
CA LYS A 446 -46.95 23.47 22.28
C LYS A 446 -47.45 24.80 22.83
N GLN A 447 -47.23 25.07 24.12
CA GLN A 447 -47.65 26.32 24.76
C GLN A 447 -46.98 27.53 24.08
N LEU A 448 -45.66 27.52 23.98
CA LEU A 448 -44.88 28.63 23.40
C LEU A 448 -45.21 28.87 21.91
N LYS A 449 -45.48 27.80 21.15
CA LYS A 449 -45.94 27.93 19.75
C LYS A 449 -47.30 28.60 19.64
N SER A 450 -48.24 28.28 20.53
CA SER A 450 -49.58 28.88 20.51
C SER A 450 -49.57 30.36 20.85
N GLU A 451 -48.65 30.78 21.72
CA GLU A 451 -48.55 32.16 22.17
C GLU A 451 -47.75 33.05 21.21
N VAL A 452 -46.90 32.45 20.37
CA VAL A 452 -46.04 33.20 19.46
C VAL A 452 -46.06 32.57 18.05
N PRO A 453 -47.14 32.75 17.29
CA PRO A 453 -47.24 32.21 15.92
C PRO A 453 -46.17 32.76 14.97
N GLU A 454 -45.62 33.96 15.24
CA GLU A 454 -44.48 34.50 14.50
C GLU A 454 -43.17 33.74 14.75
N LEU A 455 -43.02 33.08 15.92
CA LEU A 455 -41.85 32.26 16.20
C LEU A 455 -41.87 30.94 15.43
N GLU A 456 -43.05 30.43 15.05
CA GLU A 456 -43.12 29.22 14.22
C GLU A 456 -42.50 29.49 12.83
N LYS A 457 -42.67 30.70 12.28
CA LYS A 457 -41.97 31.13 11.07
C LYS A 457 -40.46 31.21 11.26
N LEU A 458 -39.99 31.73 12.40
CA LEU A 458 -38.56 31.83 12.72
C LEU A 458 -37.91 30.46 12.93
N VAL A 459 -38.57 29.53 13.64
CA VAL A 459 -38.09 28.16 13.83
C VAL A 459 -38.07 27.41 12.50
N LEU A 460 -39.08 27.59 11.64
CA LEU A 460 -39.10 27.00 10.30
C LEU A 460 -38.00 27.60 9.41
N GLN A 461 -37.69 28.89 9.56
CA GLN A 461 -36.55 29.53 8.91
C GLN A 461 -35.24 28.95 9.39
N GLU A 462 -35.02 28.86 10.71
CA GLU A 462 -33.78 28.38 11.33
C GLU A 462 -33.52 26.89 11.07
N THR A 463 -34.57 26.06 11.07
CA THR A 463 -34.49 24.65 10.65
C THR A 463 -34.22 24.52 9.16
N ARG A 464 -34.77 25.39 8.30
CA ARG A 464 -34.37 25.48 6.88
C ARG A 464 -32.91 25.87 6.74
N THR A 465 -32.42 26.89 7.45
CA THR A 465 -31.01 27.31 7.37
C THR A 465 -30.08 26.20 7.83
N ARG A 466 -30.42 25.47 8.90
CA ARG A 466 -29.65 24.32 9.36
C ARG A 466 -29.68 23.16 8.37
N ALA A 467 -30.84 22.83 7.81
CA ALA A 467 -30.94 21.80 6.77
C ALA A 467 -30.07 22.13 5.55
N ILE A 468 -30.08 23.40 5.11
CA ILE A 468 -29.22 23.89 4.01
C ILE A 468 -27.73 23.80 4.38
N LEU A 469 -27.36 24.08 5.64
CA LEU A 469 -25.97 23.96 6.09
C LEU A 469 -25.51 22.51 6.15
N THR A 470 -26.34 21.59 6.65
CA THR A 470 -26.00 20.15 6.67
C THR A 470 -25.96 19.55 5.27
N GLU A 471 -26.86 19.97 4.37
CA GLU A 471 -26.85 19.50 2.97
C GLU A 471 -25.58 19.98 2.23
N LYS A 472 -25.07 21.17 2.57
CA LYS A 472 -23.78 21.69 2.07
C LYS A 472 -22.55 21.00 2.65
N GLU A 473 -22.62 20.45 3.86
CA GLU A 473 -21.53 19.65 4.45
C GLU A 473 -21.46 18.25 3.80
N ASP A 474 -22.60 17.72 3.34
CA ASP A 474 -22.67 16.43 2.64
C ASP A 474 -22.37 16.52 1.13
N THR A 475 -22.63 17.66 0.47
CA THR A 475 -22.26 17.89 -0.94
C THR A 475 -20.93 18.62 -1.04
N ASN A 476 -19.83 17.87 -1.07
CA ASN A 476 -18.48 18.38 -1.29
C ASN A 476 -18.28 18.74 -2.79
N VAL A 477 -18.93 19.81 -3.27
CA VAL A 477 -18.77 20.33 -4.64
C VAL A 477 -18.30 21.79 -4.57
N GLU A 478 -17.05 22.01 -4.97
CA GLU A 478 -16.48 23.33 -5.22
C GLU A 478 -17.17 23.97 -6.44
N GLU A 479 -18.13 24.87 -6.21
CA GLU A 479 -18.55 25.81 -7.25
C GLU A 479 -18.61 27.24 -6.71
N THR A 480 -17.83 28.10 -7.34
CA THR A 480 -17.64 29.52 -7.04
C THR A 480 -18.87 30.33 -7.39
N LEU A 481 -19.54 30.93 -6.40
CA LEU A 481 -20.52 32.02 -6.60
C LEU A 481 -20.49 33.04 -5.45
N ASP A 482 -20.86 34.28 -5.80
CA ASP A 482 -20.47 35.58 -5.25
C ASP A 482 -20.46 35.81 -3.72
N LYS A 483 -19.42 36.53 -3.28
CA LYS A 483 -19.18 36.96 -1.89
C LYS A 483 -20.13 38.06 -1.40
N GLU A 484 -20.98 38.64 -2.25
CA GLU A 484 -21.85 39.77 -1.87
C GLU A 484 -23.21 39.35 -1.29
N SER A 485 -23.54 38.04 -1.26
CA SER A 485 -24.78 37.54 -0.63
C SER A 485 -24.60 37.03 0.80
N ILE A 486 -23.38 37.08 1.35
CA ILE A 486 -23.02 36.41 2.63
C ILE A 486 -23.09 37.36 3.85
N THR A 487 -23.39 38.65 3.66
CA THR A 487 -23.38 39.64 4.75
C THR A 487 -24.65 39.71 5.60
N GLU A 488 -25.65 38.85 5.38
CA GLU A 488 -26.90 38.86 6.17
C GLU A 488 -27.32 37.46 6.70
N VAL A 489 -26.43 36.72 7.37
CA VAL A 489 -26.86 35.54 8.16
C VAL A 489 -26.03 35.36 9.46
N VAL A 490 -26.65 35.78 10.57
CA VAL A 490 -26.47 35.51 12.02
C VAL A 490 -25.19 34.85 12.54
N ASP A 491 -24.43 35.62 13.33
CA ASP A 491 -23.33 35.19 14.21
C ASP A 491 -23.76 34.19 15.30
N ILE A 492 -23.19 32.99 15.29
CA ILE A 492 -23.26 31.99 16.37
C ILE A 492 -22.60 32.52 17.67
N GLU A 493 -21.64 33.43 17.55
CA GLU A 493 -20.96 34.09 18.68
C GLU A 493 -21.92 34.92 19.57
N LYS A 494 -23.05 35.39 19.01
CA LYS A 494 -24.05 36.14 19.81
C LYS A 494 -24.81 35.23 20.78
N GLY A 495 -24.94 33.94 20.49
CA GLY A 495 -25.56 32.96 21.39
C GLY A 495 -24.69 32.64 22.61
N GLU A 496 -23.40 32.41 22.40
CA GLU A 496 -22.43 32.23 23.49
C GLU A 496 -22.28 33.50 24.33
N ALA A 497 -22.29 34.67 23.69
CA ALA A 497 -22.29 35.96 24.39
C ALA A 497 -23.57 36.18 25.21
N ALA A 498 -24.74 35.76 24.71
CA ALA A 498 -25.99 35.85 25.45
C ALA A 498 -26.00 34.92 26.68
N PHE A 499 -25.52 33.68 26.54
CA PHE A 499 -25.39 32.73 27.65
C PHE A 499 -24.42 33.25 28.72
N THR A 500 -23.29 33.80 28.30
CA THR A 500 -22.30 34.40 29.20
C THR A 500 -22.87 35.62 29.93
N ARG A 501 -23.63 36.49 29.25
CA ARG A 501 -24.32 37.65 29.87
C ARG A 501 -25.39 37.25 30.88
N ILE A 502 -26.10 36.14 30.66
CA ILE A 502 -27.08 35.60 31.62
C ILE A 502 -26.38 35.09 32.88
N LEU A 503 -25.25 34.38 32.73
CA LEU A 503 -24.44 33.91 33.86
C LEU A 503 -23.86 35.08 34.67
N GLU A 504 -23.42 36.15 34.02
CA GLU A 504 -22.92 37.36 34.68
C GLU A 504 -24.02 38.13 35.42
N LYS A 505 -25.20 38.31 34.81
CA LYS A 505 -26.35 38.93 35.50
C LYS A 505 -26.71 38.16 36.77
N ARG A 506 -26.67 36.82 36.75
CA ARG A 506 -26.96 35.97 37.92
C ARG A 506 -25.91 36.08 39.02
N LYS A 507 -24.63 36.24 38.67
CA LYS A 507 -23.56 36.55 39.65
C LYS A 507 -23.83 37.89 40.33
N ALA A 508 -24.26 38.90 39.58
CA ALA A 508 -24.62 40.22 40.12
C ALA A 508 -25.84 40.17 41.05
N THR A 509 -26.90 39.42 40.71
CA THR A 509 -28.09 39.28 41.57
C THR A 509 -27.78 38.55 42.89
N ARG A 510 -26.93 37.50 42.86
CA ARG A 510 -26.48 36.80 44.09
C ARG A 510 -25.63 37.69 45.00
N ALA A 511 -24.78 38.55 44.42
CA ALA A 511 -23.99 39.51 45.18
C ALA A 511 -24.89 40.57 45.85
N PHE A 512 -25.96 41.00 45.17
CA PHE A 512 -26.94 41.94 45.72
C PHE A 512 -27.75 41.36 46.89
N ILE A 513 -28.15 40.08 46.82
CA ILE A 513 -28.88 39.40 47.90
C ILE A 513 -27.99 39.23 49.14
N LYS A 514 -26.72 38.82 48.97
CA LYS A 514 -25.75 38.73 50.08
C LYS A 514 -25.41 40.08 50.71
N GLY A 515 -25.60 41.19 49.98
CA GLY A 515 -25.41 42.54 50.50
C GLY A 515 -26.48 43.00 51.49
N LYS A 516 -27.70 42.42 51.44
CA LYS A 516 -28.83 42.83 52.28
C LYS A 516 -28.96 42.07 53.61
N GLU A 517 -28.25 40.96 53.81
CA GLU A 517 -28.31 40.17 55.06
C GLU A 517 -27.40 40.72 56.19
N LYS A 518 -26.68 41.81 55.98
CA LYS A 518 -25.84 42.44 57.03
C LYS A 518 -26.60 43.51 57.82
N LEU A 519 -27.62 43.13 58.59
CA LEU A 519 -28.21 43.94 59.67
C LEU A 519 -29.11 43.06 60.57
N SER A 520 -28.54 42.42 61.60
CA SER A 520 -29.09 42.29 62.99
C SER A 520 -28.44 41.13 63.81
N LEU A 521 -28.01 41.51 65.02
CA LEU A 521 -27.82 40.84 66.35
C LEU A 521 -27.24 39.40 66.51
N PRO A 522 -26.57 39.10 67.66
CA PRO A 522 -25.69 37.95 67.83
C PRO A 522 -26.38 36.70 68.41
N LEU A 523 -25.84 35.52 68.09
CA LEU A 523 -26.21 34.20 68.64
C LEU A 523 -24.97 33.47 69.24
N PRO A 524 -25.16 32.45 70.11
CA PRO A 524 -24.27 32.11 71.23
C PRO A 524 -23.11 31.13 70.91
N PRO A 525 -22.20 30.88 71.87
CA PRO A 525 -20.92 30.23 71.62
C PRO A 525 -21.03 28.69 71.68
N GLN A 526 -21.26 28.04 70.53
CA GLN A 526 -21.01 26.59 70.39
C GLN A 526 -20.32 26.18 69.07
N GLN A 527 -19.73 27.10 68.32
CA GLN A 527 -19.01 26.76 67.07
C GLN A 527 -17.56 27.25 67.05
N ARG A 528 -16.80 27.02 68.13
CA ARG A 528 -15.34 27.25 68.14
C ARG A 528 -14.50 25.98 67.84
N SER A 529 -15.10 24.81 67.66
CA SER A 529 -14.35 23.55 67.48
C SER A 529 -14.00 23.20 66.02
N LEU A 530 -14.73 23.69 65.00
CA LEU A 530 -14.42 23.34 63.60
C LEU A 530 -13.38 24.24 62.90
N ALA A 531 -13.14 25.45 63.42
CA ALA A 531 -12.17 26.38 62.82
C ALA A 531 -10.70 26.01 63.10
N SER A 532 -10.45 25.21 64.14
CA SER A 532 -9.11 24.76 64.55
C SER A 532 -8.59 23.56 63.74
N PHE A 533 -9.49 22.83 63.07
CA PHE A 533 -9.15 21.63 62.32
C PHE A 533 -8.53 21.96 60.95
N LYS A 534 -9.09 22.95 60.25
CA LYS A 534 -8.58 23.41 58.93
C LYS A 534 -7.19 24.07 59.00
N THR A 535 -6.81 24.63 60.15
CA THR A 535 -5.47 25.22 60.36
C THR A 535 -4.39 24.18 60.67
N MET A 536 -4.74 22.98 61.13
CA MET A 536 -3.78 21.89 61.39
C MET A 536 -3.45 21.08 60.12
N GLU A 537 -4.41 20.92 59.21
CA GLU A 537 -4.23 20.14 57.98
C GLU A 537 -3.18 20.76 57.03
N SER A 538 -3.03 22.08 57.04
CA SER A 538 -2.06 22.80 56.20
C SER A 538 -0.61 22.80 56.72
N LYS A 539 -0.32 22.23 57.91
CA LYS A 539 1.03 22.23 58.53
C LYS A 539 1.52 20.86 59.00
N SER A 540 1.08 19.78 58.38
CA SER A 540 1.47 18.39 58.71
C SER A 540 2.66 17.88 57.87
N ARG A 541 3.82 18.56 57.92
CA ARG A 541 5.08 18.02 57.34
C ARG A 541 6.16 17.66 58.34
N THR A 542 5.88 17.68 59.65
CA THR A 542 6.84 17.24 60.67
C THR A 542 6.34 16.03 61.47
N PRO A 543 7.22 15.07 61.82
CA PRO A 543 6.86 13.85 62.55
C PRO A 543 6.17 14.10 63.90
N LYS A 544 6.47 15.25 64.53
CA LYS A 544 5.90 15.67 65.83
C LYS A 544 4.41 16.01 65.75
N ASN A 545 3.94 16.52 64.60
CA ASN A 545 2.52 16.84 64.38
C ASN A 545 1.71 15.58 64.01
N ARG A 546 2.33 14.60 63.36
CA ARG A 546 1.70 13.30 63.04
C ARG A 546 1.37 12.51 64.31
N LYS A 547 2.21 12.58 65.33
CA LYS A 547 1.99 11.92 66.62
C LYS A 547 0.85 12.56 67.45
N LYS A 548 0.65 13.87 67.33
CA LYS A 548 -0.49 14.58 67.95
C LYS A 548 -1.81 14.36 67.21
N LEU A 549 -1.76 14.15 65.90
CA LEU A 549 -2.94 13.86 65.09
C LEU A 549 -3.42 12.42 65.32
N LEU A 550 -2.48 11.49 65.53
CA LEU A 550 -2.80 10.11 65.92
C LEU A 550 -3.36 10.01 67.34
N SER A 551 -2.81 10.75 68.32
CA SER A 551 -3.39 10.77 69.68
C SER A 551 -4.80 11.38 69.72
N PHE A 552 -5.10 12.34 68.84
CA PHE A 552 -6.43 12.95 68.73
C PHE A 552 -7.44 12.05 68.01
N LEU A 553 -6.98 11.18 67.10
CA LEU A 553 -7.83 10.18 66.44
C LEU A 553 -8.10 8.96 67.34
N GLU A 554 -7.13 8.58 68.18
CA GLU A 554 -7.33 7.57 69.23
C GLU A 554 -8.33 8.06 70.30
N GLU A 555 -8.36 9.36 70.62
CA GLU A 555 -9.32 9.95 71.57
C GLU A 555 -10.75 10.07 71.00
N ILE A 556 -10.93 10.03 69.66
CA ILE A 556 -12.26 10.03 69.01
C ILE A 556 -12.82 8.62 68.86
N GLN A 557 -11.99 7.58 68.96
CA GLN A 557 -12.40 6.20 68.75
C GLN A 557 -13.05 5.55 70.01
N ASP A 558 -12.93 6.19 71.18
CA ASP A 558 -13.54 5.74 72.44
C ASP A 558 -14.95 6.32 72.73
N ASP A 559 -15.45 7.27 71.93
CA ASP A 559 -16.76 7.93 72.16
C ASP A 559 -17.83 7.55 71.11
N SER A 560 -17.72 6.39 70.47
CA SER A 560 -18.73 5.86 69.54
C SER A 560 -19.28 4.48 69.93
N GLU A 561 -19.78 4.38 71.16
CA GLU A 561 -20.85 3.46 71.53
C GLU A 561 -21.97 4.22 72.28
N SER A 562 -22.83 4.91 71.52
CA SER A 562 -24.24 5.16 71.86
C SER A 562 -25.01 5.70 70.66
#